data_AF-A0AAV5VUD5-F1
#
_entry.id   AF-A0AAV5VUD5-F1
#
_cell.length_a   1.000
_cell.length_b   1.000
_cell.length_c   1.000
_cell.angle_alpha   90.00
_cell.angle_beta   90.00
_cell.angle_gamma   90.00
#
_symmetry.space_group_name_H-M   'P 1'
#
loop_
_entity.id
_entity.type
_entity.pdbx_description
1 polymer ?
#
loop_
_entity_poly.entity_id
_entity_poly.type
_entity_poly.pdbx_seq_one_letter_code
_entity_poly.pdbx_strand_id
1 'polypeptide(L)'
;IFAPRVFIAVFWVVMPIFPCYAVILVVGRRLLAELAQQSSHMSAKTRSAHKDIVKGLIIQSCLPAVNVICMGSYLLMQLHLVGVGALGLVAQMCGEVVISTNPLISLYFVRPYRQYVAFRFSSRKT
;
A
#
# COMPACT_ATOMS: atom_id res chain seq x y z
N ILE A 1 -31.81 -1.40 -13.15
CA ILE A 1 -31.31 -2.28 -14.23
C ILE A 1 -29.81 -2.45 -14.00
N PHE A 2 -29.34 -3.66 -13.69
CA PHE A 2 -27.91 -3.96 -13.65
C PHE A 2 -27.34 -3.70 -15.04
N ALA A 3 -26.54 -2.65 -15.22
CA ALA A 3 -25.80 -2.45 -16.46
C ALA A 3 -24.65 -3.46 -16.48
N PRO A 4 -24.67 -4.50 -17.34
CA PRO A 4 -23.64 -5.55 -17.33
C PRO A 4 -22.22 -4.98 -17.51
N ARG A 5 -22.10 -3.83 -18.16
CA ARG A 5 -20.85 -3.07 -18.32
C ARG A 5 -20.24 -2.63 -16.98
N VAL A 6 -21.08 -2.16 -16.03
CA VAL A 6 -20.62 -1.72 -14.70
C VAL A 6 -20.15 -2.92 -13.90
N PHE A 7 -20.89 -4.03 -13.96
CA PHE A 7 -20.50 -5.27 -13.28
C PHE A 7 -19.15 -5.81 -13.79
N ILE A 8 -18.97 -5.87 -15.11
CA ILE A 8 -17.71 -6.30 -15.73
C ILE A 8 -16.55 -5.37 -15.32
N ALA A 9 -16.78 -4.05 -15.34
CA ALA A 9 -15.75 -3.07 -14.95
C ALA A 9 -15.34 -3.22 -13.48
N VAL A 10 -16.30 -3.36 -12.56
CA VAL A 10 -16.02 -3.54 -11.13
C VAL A 10 -15.29 -4.86 -10.90
N PHE A 11 -15.74 -5.94 -11.54
CA PHE A 11 -15.10 -7.24 -11.40
C PHE A 11 -13.66 -7.22 -11.92
N TRP A 12 -13.43 -6.59 -13.07
CA TRP A 12 -12.10 -6.43 -13.67
C TRP A 12 -11.12 -5.65 -12.78
N VAL A 13 -11.61 -4.64 -12.05
CA VAL A 13 -10.77 -3.82 -11.16
C VAL A 13 -10.53 -4.53 -9.82
N VAL A 14 -11.51 -5.25 -9.29
CA VAL A 14 -11.46 -5.85 -7.95
C VAL A 14 -10.72 -7.19 -7.95
N MET A 15 -10.91 -8.03 -8.98
CA MET A 15 -10.28 -9.36 -9.04
C MET A 15 -8.75 -9.33 -8.95
N PRO A 16 -8.02 -8.42 -9.63
CA PRO A 16 -6.56 -8.37 -9.56
C PRO A 16 -6.02 -7.95 -8.18
N ILE A 17 -6.81 -7.26 -7.36
CA ILE A 17 -6.36 -6.78 -6.04
C ILE A 17 -6.01 -7.96 -5.12
N PHE A 18 -6.79 -9.05 -5.18
CA PHE A 18 -6.56 -10.24 -4.36
C PHE A 18 -5.22 -10.95 -4.63
N PRO A 19 -4.88 -11.36 -5.87
CA PRO A 19 -3.60 -11.99 -6.17
C PRO A 19 -2.43 -11.02 -5.93
N CYS A 20 -2.58 -9.73 -6.26
CA CYS A 20 -1.56 -8.73 -5.95
C CYS A 20 -1.29 -8.64 -4.45
N TYR A 21 -2.34 -8.63 -3.62
CA TYR A 21 -2.18 -8.61 -2.17
C TYR A 21 -1.54 -9.89 -1.63
N ALA A 22 -1.91 -11.05 -2.16
CA ALA A 22 -1.27 -12.31 -1.81
C ALA A 22 0.25 -12.30 -2.10
N VAL A 23 0.64 -11.79 -3.28
CA VAL A 23 2.06 -11.63 -3.64
C VAL A 23 2.78 -10.70 -2.65
N ILE A 24 2.18 -9.56 -2.31
CA ILE A 24 2.75 -8.61 -1.34
C ILE A 24 3.00 -9.30 0.01
N LEU A 25 2.05 -10.07 0.52
CA LEU A 25 2.21 -10.81 1.79
C LEU A 25 3.32 -11.86 1.72
N VAL A 26 3.39 -12.63 0.63
CA VAL A 26 4.42 -13.66 0.44
C VAL A 26 5.82 -13.04 0.36
N VAL A 27 5.98 -12.00 -0.46
CA VAL A 27 7.27 -11.29 -0.60
C VAL A 27 7.68 -10.63 0.70
N GLY A 28 6.75 -9.97 1.41
CA GLY A 28 7.01 -9.36 2.71
C GLY A 28 7.48 -10.36 3.76
N ARG A 29 6.85 -11.55 3.81
CA ARG A 29 7.28 -12.63 4.70
C ARG A 29 8.67 -13.17 4.36
N ARG A 30 8.95 -13.37 3.07
CA ARG A 30 10.28 -13.83 2.62
C ARG A 30 11.37 -12.82 2.95
N LEU A 31 11.10 -11.53 2.74
CA LEU A 31 12.05 -10.46 3.06
C LEU A 31 12.37 -10.42 4.56
N LEU A 32 11.35 -10.58 5.42
CA LEU A 32 11.54 -10.66 6.87
C LEU A 32 12.34 -11.89 7.30
N ALA A 33 12.06 -13.05 6.70
CA ALA A 33 12.79 -14.27 6.97
C ALA A 33 14.27 -14.16 6.55
N GLU A 34 14.53 -13.58 5.39
CA GLU A 34 15.90 -13.36 4.89
C GLU A 34 16.67 -12.38 5.81
N LEU A 35 16.01 -11.32 6.29
CA LEU A 35 16.62 -10.42 7.27
C LEU A 35 16.97 -11.12 8.58
N ALA A 36 16.13 -12.05 9.04
CA ALA A 36 16.40 -12.81 10.25
C ALA A 36 17.64 -13.71 10.08
N GLN A 37 17.75 -14.40 8.93
CA GLN A 37 18.86 -15.29 8.63
C GLN A 37 20.17 -14.55 8.35
N GLN A 38 20.15 -13.49 7.55
CA GLN A 38 21.34 -12.72 7.15
C GLN A 38 21.83 -11.75 8.25
N SER A 39 21.12 -11.65 9.37
CA SER A 39 21.43 -10.72 10.46
C SER A 39 22.82 -10.93 11.09
N SER A 40 23.40 -12.13 10.96
CA SER A 40 24.74 -12.48 11.44
C SER A 40 25.87 -12.12 10.47
N HIS A 41 25.60 -12.02 9.16
CA HIS A 41 26.62 -11.79 8.11
C HIS A 41 26.65 -10.35 7.58
N MET A 42 25.68 -9.51 7.94
CA MET A 42 25.51 -8.19 7.34
C MET A 42 26.12 -7.07 8.18
N SER A 43 26.88 -6.15 7.54
CA SER A 43 27.46 -4.99 8.23
C SER A 43 26.36 -4.11 8.87
N ALA A 44 26.69 -3.44 9.98
CA ALA A 44 25.75 -2.58 10.70
C ALA A 44 25.08 -1.51 9.80
N LYS A 45 25.82 -1.00 8.80
CA LYS A 45 25.33 0.00 7.85
C LYS A 45 24.28 -0.57 6.90
N THR A 46 24.54 -1.74 6.32
CA THR A 46 23.62 -2.43 5.40
C THR A 46 22.38 -2.94 6.17
N ARG A 47 22.57 -3.43 7.40
CA ARG A 47 21.48 -3.85 8.30
C ARG A 47 20.50 -2.73 8.62
N SER A 48 21.00 -1.53 8.93
CA SER A 48 20.12 -0.39 9.20
C SER A 48 19.33 0.03 7.96
N ALA A 49 19.97 0.09 6.79
CA ALA A 49 19.29 0.47 5.55
C ALA A 49 18.20 -0.55 5.16
N HIS A 50 18.48 -1.85 5.29
CA HIS A 50 17.50 -2.89 4.99
C HIS A 50 16.34 -2.92 5.98
N LYS A 51 16.60 -2.67 7.28
CA LYS A 51 15.56 -2.53 8.30
C LYS A 51 14.59 -1.39 8.00
N ASP A 52 15.08 -0.25 7.51
CA ASP A 52 14.23 0.90 7.17
C ASP A 52 13.35 0.62 5.94
N ILE A 53 13.90 -0.05 4.93
CA ILE A 53 13.14 -0.52 3.75
C ILE A 53 12.04 -1.49 4.16
N VAL A 54 12.38 -2.49 4.99
CA VAL A 54 11.42 -3.49 5.49
C VAL A 54 10.30 -2.85 6.29
N LYS A 55 10.60 -1.86 7.16
CA LYS A 55 9.58 -1.10 7.87
C LYS A 55 8.62 -0.39 6.91
N GLY A 56 9.15 0.25 5.88
CA GLY A 56 8.35 0.86 4.82
C GLY A 56 7.44 -0.16 4.12
N LEU A 57 7.97 -1.33 3.77
CA LEU A 57 7.20 -2.42 3.16
C LEU A 57 6.11 -2.98 4.07
N ILE A 58 6.35 -3.12 5.38
CA ILE A 58 5.32 -3.56 6.33
C ILE A 58 4.16 -2.57 6.34
N ILE A 59 4.46 -1.27 6.42
CA ILE A 59 3.43 -0.23 6.43
C ILE A 59 2.70 -0.18 5.08
N GLN A 60 3.42 -0.29 3.96
CA GLN A 60 2.83 -0.40 2.63
C GLN A 60 1.96 -1.65 2.49
N SER A 61 2.28 -2.75 3.16
CA SER A 61 1.48 -3.99 3.11
C SER A 61 0.15 -3.85 3.87
N CYS A 62 0.03 -2.93 4.82
CA CYS A 62 -1.23 -2.64 5.51
C CYS A 62 -2.21 -1.84 4.64
N LEU A 63 -1.71 -1.04 3.70
CA LEU A 63 -2.54 -0.16 2.86
C LEU A 63 -3.48 -0.92 1.90
N PRO A 64 -3.03 -1.98 1.17
CA PRO A 64 -3.92 -2.80 0.37
C PRO A 64 -5.03 -3.48 1.17
N ALA A 65 -4.82 -3.79 2.45
CA ALA A 65 -5.86 -4.39 3.29
C ALA A 65 -7.05 -3.41 3.46
N VAL A 66 -6.77 -2.14 3.69
CA VAL A 66 -7.79 -1.07 3.72
C VAL A 66 -8.51 -0.97 2.37
N ASN A 67 -7.76 -1.09 1.27
CA ASN A 67 -8.32 -1.03 -0.08
C ASN A 67 -9.25 -2.24 -0.38
N VAL A 68 -8.89 -3.45 0.07
CA VAL A 68 -9.74 -4.65 -0.06
C VAL A 68 -11.06 -4.48 0.70
N ILE A 69 -11.02 -3.90 1.91
CA ILE A 69 -12.23 -3.64 2.70
C ILE A 69 -13.13 -2.61 2.00
N CYS A 70 -12.55 -1.53 1.48
CA CYS A 70 -13.29 -0.48 0.76
C CYS A 70 -13.93 -1.03 -0.51
N MET A 71 -13.18 -1.78 -1.32
CA MET A 71 -13.68 -2.37 -2.56
C MET A 71 -14.72 -3.47 -2.30
N GLY A 72 -14.55 -4.26 -1.24
CA GLY A 72 -15.55 -5.23 -0.81
C GLY A 72 -16.86 -4.56 -0.40
N SER A 73 -16.79 -3.47 0.37
CA SER A 73 -17.98 -2.70 0.75
C SER A 73 -18.69 -2.06 -0.45
N TYR A 74 -17.93 -1.58 -1.43
CA TYR A 74 -18.45 -1.05 -2.68
C TYR A 74 -19.14 -2.13 -3.53
N LEU A 75 -18.55 -3.34 -3.61
CA LEU A 75 -19.16 -4.47 -4.30
C LEU A 75 -20.50 -4.87 -3.65
N LEU A 76 -20.54 -4.93 -2.32
CA LEU A 76 -21.78 -5.24 -1.56
C LEU A 76 -22.87 -4.17 -1.77
N MET A 77 -22.48 -2.90 -1.84
CA MET A 77 -23.39 -1.80 -2.18
C MET A 77 -23.92 -1.95 -3.61
N GLN A 78 -23.07 -2.30 -4.58
CA GLN A 78 -23.46 -2.51 -5.97
C GLN A 78 -24.39 -3.73 -6.15
N LEU A 79 -24.29 -4.71 -5.26
CA LEU A 79 -25.20 -5.86 -5.17
C LEU A 79 -26.52 -5.54 -4.46
N HIS A 80 -26.77 -4.27 -4.08
CA HIS A 80 -27.92 -3.84 -3.28
C HIS A 80 -28.05 -4.54 -1.92
N LEU A 81 -26.97 -5.15 -1.42
CA LEU A 81 -26.94 -5.80 -0.09
C LEU A 81 -26.74 -4.78 1.05
N VAL A 82 -26.26 -3.58 0.72
CA VAL A 82 -26.03 -2.47 1.65
C VAL A 82 -26.60 -1.18 1.03
N GLY A 83 -27.20 -0.31 1.84
CA GLY A 83 -27.87 0.91 1.37
C GLY A 83 -26.93 1.88 0.64
N VAL A 84 -27.48 2.54 -0.40
CA VAL A 84 -26.76 3.37 -1.41
C VAL A 84 -26.28 4.74 -0.86
N GLY A 85 -26.16 4.89 0.45
CA GLY A 85 -25.85 6.17 1.12
C GLY A 85 -24.36 6.55 1.08
N ALA A 86 -23.93 7.37 2.05
CA ALA A 86 -22.56 7.90 2.19
C ALA A 86 -21.44 6.85 2.16
N LEU A 87 -21.75 5.56 2.33
CA LEU A 87 -20.81 4.45 2.36
C LEU A 87 -20.00 4.31 1.07
N GLY A 88 -20.62 4.53 -0.11
CA GLY A 88 -19.92 4.44 -1.39
C GLY A 88 -18.88 5.53 -1.59
N LEU A 89 -19.20 6.76 -1.17
CA LEU A 89 -18.29 7.90 -1.21
C LEU A 89 -17.12 7.70 -0.24
N VAL A 90 -17.39 7.21 0.97
CA VAL A 90 -16.35 6.92 1.96
C VAL A 90 -15.40 5.84 1.47
N ALA A 91 -15.91 4.75 0.88
CA ALA A 91 -15.10 3.70 0.29
C ALA A 91 -14.18 4.23 -0.83
N GLN A 92 -14.70 5.14 -1.68
CA GLN A 92 -13.91 5.75 -2.75
C GLN A 92 -12.82 6.68 -2.21
N MET A 93 -13.14 7.55 -1.25
CA MET A 93 -12.18 8.47 -0.63
C MET A 93 -11.04 7.72 0.09
N CYS A 94 -11.35 6.60 0.75
CA CYS A 94 -10.33 5.76 1.37
C CYS A 94 -9.33 5.18 0.36
N GLY A 95 -9.78 4.84 -0.84
CA GLY A 95 -8.91 4.37 -1.92
C GLY A 95 -7.90 5.44 -2.37
N GLU A 96 -8.35 6.70 -2.47
CA GLU A 96 -7.47 7.83 -2.83
C GLU A 96 -6.42 8.09 -1.74
N VAL A 97 -6.82 8.06 -0.46
CA VAL A 97 -5.89 8.20 0.67
C VAL A 97 -4.81 7.12 0.64
N VAL A 98 -5.16 5.87 0.30
CA VAL A 98 -4.19 4.77 0.16
C VAL A 98 -3.16 5.07 -0.93
N ILE A 99 -3.60 5.55 -2.10
CA ILE A 99 -2.71 5.87 -3.23
C ILE A 99 -1.78 7.03 -2.87
N SER A 100 -2.31 8.09 -2.24
CA SER A 100 -1.52 9.24 -1.80
C SER A 100 -0.53 8.93 -0.67
N THR A 101 -0.83 7.95 0.18
CA THR A 101 0.03 7.56 1.30
C THR A 101 1.28 6.79 0.83
N ASN A 102 1.19 6.06 -0.29
CA ASN A 102 2.31 5.28 -0.81
C ASN A 102 3.59 6.09 -1.14
N PRO A 103 3.52 7.22 -1.87
CA PRO A 103 4.68 8.08 -2.09
C PRO A 103 5.16 8.74 -0.80
N LEU A 104 4.27 9.05 0.16
CA LEU A 104 4.65 9.62 1.46
C LEU A 104 5.44 8.63 2.31
N ILE A 105 5.01 7.36 2.36
CA ILE A 105 5.75 6.29 3.04
C ILE A 105 7.12 6.10 2.39
N SER A 106 7.17 6.11 1.06
CA SER A 106 8.42 5.99 0.32
C SER A 106 9.36 7.15 0.65
N LEU A 107 8.87 8.39 0.65
CA LEU A 107 9.63 9.59 0.99
C LEU A 107 10.18 9.55 2.42
N TYR A 108 9.44 8.96 3.36
CA TYR A 108 9.82 8.90 4.77
C TYR A 108 10.74 7.71 5.11
N PHE A 109 10.50 6.51 4.58
CA PHE A 109 11.24 5.31 4.99
C PHE A 109 12.47 5.03 4.14
N VAL A 110 12.54 5.55 2.92
CA VAL A 110 13.66 5.29 2.02
C VAL A 110 14.70 6.40 2.18
N ARG A 111 15.81 6.04 2.83
CA ARG A 111 16.93 6.91 3.19
C ARG A 111 17.47 7.82 2.07
N PRO A 112 17.69 7.36 0.81
CA PRO A 112 18.16 8.25 -0.25
C PRO A 112 17.16 9.37 -0.59
N TYR A 113 15.86 9.10 -0.53
CA TYR A 113 14.85 10.14 -0.75
C TYR A 113 14.86 11.20 0.35
N ARG A 114 14.99 10.79 1.63
CA ARG A 114 15.13 11.72 2.75
C ARG A 114 16.36 12.60 2.65
N GLN A 115 17.50 12.02 2.27
CA GLN A 115 18.75 12.77 2.11
C GLN A 115 18.64 13.79 0.98
N TYR A 116 18.02 13.42 -0.13
CA TYR A 116 17.79 14.34 -1.25
C TYR A 116 16.85 15.50 -0.88
N VAL A 117 15.74 15.21 -0.20
CA VAL A 117 14.80 16.24 0.27
C VAL A 117 15.49 17.18 1.27
N ALA A 118 16.19 16.64 2.27
CA ALA A 118 16.91 17.43 3.26
C ALA A 118 17.99 18.31 2.64
N PHE A 119 18.77 17.76 1.68
CA PHE A 119 19.75 18.52 0.90
C PHE A 119 19.08 19.66 0.13
N ARG A 120 17.99 19.38 -0.60
CA ARG A 120 17.28 20.37 -1.41
C ARG A 120 16.67 21.51 -0.59
N PHE A 121 16.19 21.21 0.63
CA PHE A 121 15.68 22.21 1.57
C PHE A 121 16.82 23.01 2.25
N SER A 122 17.97 22.38 2.52
CA SER A 122 19.14 23.07 3.08
C SER A 122 19.79 24.02 2.07
N SER A 123 19.89 23.63 0.79
CA SER A 123 20.39 24.49 -0.29
C SER A 123 19.43 25.60 -0.73
N ARG A 124 18.21 25.66 -0.16
CA ARG A 124 17.25 26.75 -0.38
C ARG A 124 17.29 27.80 0.75
N LYS A 125 18.05 27.53 1.82
CA LYS A 125 18.23 28.42 2.98
C LYS A 125 19.56 29.18 2.97
N THR A 126 20.40 28.95 1.96
CA THR A 126 21.63 29.70 1.68
C THR A 126 21.44 30.52 0.42
#